data_AF-A0A533YKC6-F1
#
_entry.id   AF-A0A533YKC6-F1
#
_cell.length_a   1.000
_cell.length_b   1.000
_cell.length_c   1.000
_cell.angle_alpha   90.00
_cell.angle_beta   90.00
_cell.angle_gamma   90.00
#
_symmetry.space_group_name_H-M   'P 1'
#
loop_
_entity.id
_entity.type
_entity.pdbx_description
1 polymer ?
#
loop_
_entity_poly.entity_id
_entity_poly.type
_entity_poly.pdbx_seq_one_letter_code
_entity_poly.pdbx_strand_id
1 'polypeptide(L)'
;MLKLLERIARREIIDSTTSDSMIAIMRNQQDMLQAARLLPFQDDTTLWIADKTGSLDEVKNDVGVVGNSKGRYVYAIFCDQSKDLGEQVDNRATLAVARISRLIYDHFLK
;
A
#
# COMPACT_ATOMS: atom_id res chain seq x y z
N MET A 1 3.80 -5.46 -11.09
CA MET A 1 3.22 -5.58 -9.73
C MET A 1 1.72 -5.40 -9.69
N LEU A 2 1.16 -4.28 -10.16
CA LEU A 2 -0.29 -4.00 -10.08
C LEU A 2 -1.19 -5.17 -10.52
N LYS A 3 -0.93 -5.75 -11.71
CA LYS A 3 -1.73 -6.85 -12.26
C LYS A 3 -1.69 -8.13 -11.42
N LEU A 4 -0.56 -8.40 -10.78
CA LEU A 4 -0.42 -9.55 -9.88
C LEU A 4 -1.29 -9.36 -8.64
N LEU A 5 -1.21 -8.19 -8.00
CA LEU A 5 -2.04 -7.85 -6.84
C LEU A 5 -3.54 -7.84 -7.16
N GLU A 6 -3.92 -7.33 -8.33
CA GLU A 6 -5.30 -7.40 -8.80
C GLU A 6 -5.80 -8.85 -8.84
N ARG A 7 -5.02 -9.77 -9.42
CA ARG A 7 -5.37 -11.19 -9.51
C ARG A 7 -5.38 -11.86 -8.14
N ILE A 8 -4.48 -11.51 -7.22
CA ILE A 8 -4.53 -11.98 -5.82
C ILE A 8 -5.82 -11.51 -5.15
N ALA A 9 -6.14 -10.22 -5.23
CA ALA A 9 -7.33 -9.63 -4.61
C ALA A 9 -8.66 -10.16 -5.21
N ARG A 10 -8.60 -10.63 -6.47
CA ARG A 10 -9.72 -11.30 -7.17
C ARG A 10 -9.74 -12.82 -7.00
N ARG A 11 -8.77 -13.43 -6.31
CA ARG A 11 -8.67 -14.88 -6.10
C ARG A 11 -8.42 -15.68 -7.39
N GLU A 12 -7.63 -15.11 -8.30
CA GLU A 12 -7.39 -15.63 -9.65
C GLU A 12 -5.95 -16.15 -9.87
N ILE A 13 -5.11 -16.23 -8.82
CA ILE A 13 -3.69 -16.62 -8.96
C ILE A 13 -3.46 -18.13 -8.78
N ILE A 14 -3.91 -18.72 -7.68
CA ILE A 14 -3.76 -20.16 -7.38
C ILE A 14 -5.16 -20.71 -7.03
N ASP A 15 -5.66 -20.32 -5.87
CA ASP A 15 -7.01 -20.64 -5.38
C ASP A 15 -7.48 -19.55 -4.40
N SER A 16 -8.74 -19.59 -3.99
CA SER A 16 -9.34 -18.60 -3.09
C SER A 16 -8.70 -18.59 -1.70
N THR A 17 -8.45 -19.77 -1.12
CA THR A 17 -7.93 -19.94 0.24
C THR A 17 -6.51 -19.39 0.34
N THR A 18 -5.66 -19.72 -0.65
CA THR A 18 -4.30 -19.20 -0.71
C THR A 18 -4.28 -17.69 -0.95
N SER A 19 -5.18 -17.18 -1.81
CA SER A 19 -5.30 -15.74 -2.06
C SER A 19 -5.74 -14.96 -0.83
N ASP A 20 -6.71 -15.49 -0.08
CA ASP A 20 -7.17 -14.90 1.18
C ASP A 20 -6.07 -14.93 2.24
N SER A 21 -5.29 -16.01 2.30
CA SER A 21 -4.13 -16.12 3.19
C SER A 21 -3.05 -15.09 2.86
N MET A 22 -2.76 -14.86 1.58
CA MET A 22 -1.81 -13.82 1.15
C MET A 22 -2.27 -12.43 1.59
N ILE A 23 -3.54 -12.10 1.36
CA ILE A 23 -4.10 -10.80 1.79
C ILE A 23 -4.08 -10.68 3.32
N ALA A 24 -4.40 -11.75 4.05
CA ALA A 24 -4.36 -11.75 5.51
C ALA A 24 -2.96 -11.49 6.06
N ILE A 25 -1.91 -12.07 5.45
CA ILE A 25 -0.52 -11.77 5.80
C ILE A 25 -0.20 -10.30 5.54
N MET A 26 -0.54 -9.80 4.36
CA MET A 26 -0.29 -8.40 3.97
C MET A 26 -1.03 -7.39 4.87
N ARG A 27 -2.20 -7.75 5.42
CA ARG A 27 -2.91 -6.92 6.41
C ARG A 27 -2.19 -6.77 7.75
N ASN A 28 -1.20 -7.62 8.03
CA ASN A 28 -0.38 -7.55 9.24
C ASN A 28 0.92 -6.76 9.03
N GLN A 29 0.99 -5.91 8.00
CA GLN A 29 2.11 -5.00 7.81
C GLN A 29 2.31 -4.13 9.06
N GLN A 30 3.57 -3.97 9.47
CA GLN A 30 3.95 -3.21 10.66
C GLN A 30 4.52 -1.83 10.33
N ASP A 31 5.11 -1.67 9.14
CA ASP A 31 5.60 -0.37 8.67
C ASP A 31 4.45 0.50 8.16
N MET A 32 4.08 1.49 8.97
CA MET A 32 3.02 2.45 8.67
C MET A 32 3.55 3.77 8.09
N LEU A 33 4.82 3.84 7.69
CA LEU A 33 5.46 5.09 7.25
C LEU A 33 5.26 5.40 5.76
N GLN A 34 4.89 4.40 4.95
CA GLN A 34 4.69 4.54 3.50
C GLN A 34 3.21 4.75 3.13
N ALA A 35 2.60 3.89 2.32
CA ALA A 35 1.27 4.14 1.77
C ALA A 35 0.20 4.31 2.84
N ALA A 36 0.34 3.63 3.98
CA ALA A 36 -0.60 3.72 5.10
C ALA A 36 -0.54 5.07 5.84
N ARG A 37 0.60 5.78 5.80
CA ARG A 37 0.90 6.89 6.71
C ARG A 37 -0.13 8.01 6.73
N LEU A 38 -0.69 8.35 5.57
CA LEU A 38 -1.62 9.47 5.39
C LEU A 38 -3.05 9.03 5.11
N LEU A 39 -3.34 7.73 5.22
CA LEU A 39 -4.70 7.21 5.11
C LEU A 39 -5.53 7.62 6.33
N PRO A 40 -6.81 8.00 6.16
CA PRO A 40 -7.62 8.58 7.23
C PRO A 40 -8.26 7.52 8.14
N PHE A 41 -7.46 6.65 8.77
CA PHE A 41 -7.96 5.57 9.65
C PHE A 41 -8.78 6.08 10.85
N GLN A 42 -8.55 7.32 11.28
CA GLN A 42 -9.31 7.95 12.36
C GLN A 42 -10.72 8.39 11.90
N ASP A 43 -10.89 8.69 10.62
CA ASP A 43 -12.15 9.19 10.05
C ASP A 43 -13.01 8.06 9.47
N ASP A 44 -12.39 6.94 9.06
CA ASP A 44 -13.04 5.78 8.43
C ASP A 44 -12.66 4.48 9.16
N THR A 45 -13.54 4.02 10.05
CA THR A 45 -13.34 2.77 10.82
C THR A 45 -13.43 1.50 9.97
N THR A 46 -13.92 1.60 8.73
CA THR A 46 -13.99 0.49 7.78
C THR A 46 -12.75 0.39 6.91
N LEU A 47 -11.86 1.39 6.98
CA LEU A 47 -10.63 1.44 6.20
C LEU A 47 -9.65 0.38 6.64
N TRP A 48 -9.13 -0.35 5.66
CA TRP A 48 -8.04 -1.30 5.84
C TRP A 48 -7.07 -1.21 4.68
N ILE A 49 -5.83 -1.62 4.95
CA ILE A 49 -4.77 -1.76 3.96
C ILE A 49 -4.15 -3.15 4.09
N ALA A 50 -3.78 -3.74 2.96
CA ALA A 50 -2.98 -4.94 2.87
C ALA A 50 -1.84 -4.64 1.89
N ASP A 51 -0.61 -4.53 2.37
CA ASP A 51 0.49 -4.01 1.56
C ASP A 51 1.82 -4.72 1.81
N LYS A 52 2.78 -4.40 0.94
CA LYS A 52 4.17 -4.80 1.08
C LYS A 52 5.07 -3.62 0.72
N THR A 53 5.79 -3.14 1.74
CA THR A 53 6.85 -2.15 1.60
C THR A 53 8.13 -2.73 1.01
N GLY A 54 8.96 -1.88 0.40
CA GLY A 54 10.31 -2.21 -0.03
C GLY A 54 11.21 -0.98 0.05
N SER A 55 12.39 -1.13 0.65
CA SER A 55 13.33 -0.04 0.90
C SER A 55 14.75 -0.45 0.54
N LEU A 56 15.45 0.43 -0.16
CA LEU A 56 16.91 0.49 -0.26
C LEU A 56 17.33 1.95 -0.01
N ASP A 57 18.62 2.27 -0.06
CA ASP A 57 19.09 3.63 0.20
C ASP A 57 18.38 4.68 -0.67
N GLU A 58 18.36 4.48 -1.99
CA GLU A 58 17.76 5.42 -2.95
C GLU A 58 16.32 5.07 -3.36
N VAL A 59 15.75 3.99 -2.81
CA VAL A 59 14.48 3.42 -3.28
C VAL A 59 13.48 3.29 -2.15
N LYS A 60 12.23 3.68 -2.41
CA LYS A 60 11.07 3.44 -1.53
C LYS A 60 9.88 3.00 -2.38
N ASN A 61 9.35 1.83 -2.06
CA ASN A 61 8.28 1.20 -2.80
C ASN A 61 7.20 0.71 -1.85
N ASP A 62 5.97 0.76 -2.32
CA ASP A 62 4.83 0.20 -1.61
C ASP A 62 3.79 -0.29 -2.64
N VAL A 63 3.34 -1.52 -2.46
CA VAL A 63 2.34 -2.15 -3.31
C VAL A 63 1.28 -2.78 -2.42
N GLY A 64 0.00 -2.60 -2.75
CA GLY A 64 -1.05 -3.11 -1.88
C GLY A 64 -2.46 -2.97 -2.41
N VAL A 65 -3.39 -3.30 -1.51
CA VAL A 65 -4.83 -3.17 -1.66
C VAL A 65 -5.34 -2.31 -0.52
N VAL A 66 -6.09 -1.27 -0.83
CA VAL A 66 -6.82 -0.46 0.16
C VAL A 66 -8.30 -0.66 -0.08
N GLY A 67 -9.06 -0.79 1.01
CA GLY A 67 -10.51 -0.88 0.92
C GLY A 67 -11.21 -0.27 2.12
N ASN A 68 -12.46 0.10 1.90
CA ASN A 68 -13.41 0.54 2.92
C ASN A 68 -14.83 0.09 2.54
N SER A 69 -15.83 0.60 3.25
CA SER A 69 -17.25 0.33 2.98
C SER A 69 -17.72 0.69 1.56
N LYS A 70 -17.04 1.60 0.85
CA LYS A 70 -17.42 2.03 -0.51
C LYS A 70 -16.80 1.15 -1.60
N GLY A 71 -15.71 0.46 -1.32
CA GLY A 71 -15.03 -0.37 -2.31
C GLY A 71 -13.58 -0.64 -1.98
N ARG A 72 -12.81 -1.03 -3.00
CA ARG A 72 -11.38 -1.32 -2.88
C ARG A 72 -10.64 -1.02 -4.18
N TYR A 73 -9.38 -0.63 -4.07
CA TYR A 73 -8.46 -0.47 -5.20
C TYR A 73 -7.14 -1.18 -4.93
N VAL A 74 -6.42 -1.48 -6.00
CA VAL A 74 -5.03 -1.95 -5.95
C VAL A 74 -4.11 -0.83 -6.39
N TYR A 75 -2.91 -0.75 -5.79
CA TYR A 75 -1.90 0.25 -6.15
C TYR A 75 -0.50 -0.37 -6.21
N ALA A 76 0.39 0.32 -6.90
CA ALA A 76 1.80 -0.02 -6.98
C ALA A 76 2.61 1.25 -7.17
N ILE A 77 3.26 1.72 -6.11
CA ILE A 77 4.04 2.97 -6.10
C ILE A 77 5.51 2.60 -5.97
N PHE A 78 6.33 3.14 -6.87
CA PHE A 78 7.77 2.96 -6.89
C PHE A 78 8.44 4.31 -6.98
N CYS A 79 9.35 4.59 -6.05
CA CYS A 79 10.20 5.77 -6.05
C CYS A 79 11.65 5.32 -6.08
N ASP A 80 12.40 5.79 -7.06
CA ASP A 80 13.84 5.57 -7.22
C ASP A 80 14.60 6.90 -7.24
N GLN A 81 15.93 6.81 -7.25
CA GLN A 81 16.85 7.96 -7.35
C GLN A 81 16.66 9.00 -6.24
N SER A 82 16.19 8.57 -5.06
CA SER A 82 16.08 9.43 -3.89
C SER A 82 17.44 9.99 -3.52
N LYS A 83 17.51 11.31 -3.35
CA LYS A 83 18.71 11.97 -2.81
C LYS A 83 18.80 11.90 -1.28
N ASP A 84 17.70 11.53 -0.62
CA ASP A 84 17.71 11.17 0.80
C ASP A 84 17.95 9.67 0.90
N LEU A 85 19.16 9.31 1.33
CA LEU A 85 19.60 7.94 1.49
C LEU A 85 19.14 7.34 2.82
N GLY A 86 18.79 6.06 2.84
CA GLY A 86 18.49 5.30 4.05
C GLY A 86 17.02 5.33 4.46
N GLU A 87 16.74 5.09 5.74
CA GLU A 87 15.39 4.80 6.27
C GLU A 87 14.89 5.81 7.31
N GLN A 88 15.25 7.08 7.17
CA GLN A 88 14.73 8.11 8.08
C GLN A 88 13.20 8.19 7.99
N VAL A 89 12.54 8.41 9.13
CA VAL A 89 11.07 8.49 9.22
C VAL A 89 10.48 9.48 8.21
N ASP A 90 11.14 10.62 8.02
CA ASP A 90 10.70 11.70 7.12
C ASP A 90 11.51 11.75 5.81
N ASN A 91 12.05 10.59 5.38
CA ASN A 91 12.67 10.48 4.07
C ASN A 91 11.71 10.97 2.98
N ARG A 92 12.19 11.84 2.08
CA ARG A 92 11.34 12.47 1.07
C ARG A 92 10.66 11.47 0.13
N ALA A 93 11.30 10.35 -0.19
CA ALA A 93 10.71 9.30 -1.01
C ALA A 93 9.60 8.55 -0.26
N THR A 94 9.82 8.21 1.02
CA THR A 94 8.78 7.64 1.91
C THR A 94 7.55 8.55 1.97
N LEU A 95 7.76 9.86 2.17
CA LEU A 95 6.69 10.86 2.19
C LEU A 95 6.00 11.01 0.83
N ALA A 96 6.72 10.83 -0.28
CA ALA A 96 6.14 10.85 -1.62
C ALA A 96 5.18 9.67 -1.82
N VAL A 97 5.58 8.45 -1.41
CA VAL A 97 4.71 7.27 -1.43
C VAL A 97 3.43 7.51 -0.62
N ALA A 98 3.57 8.03 0.61
CA ALA A 98 2.44 8.34 1.47
C ALA A 98 1.46 9.34 0.84
N ARG A 99 1.97 10.42 0.24
CA ARG A 99 1.14 11.44 -0.44
C ARG A 99 0.45 10.88 -1.67
N ILE A 100 1.14 10.09 -2.49
CA ILE A 100 0.54 9.45 -3.67
C ILE A 100 -0.56 8.48 -3.24
N SER A 101 -0.32 7.65 -2.21
CA SER A 101 -1.35 6.76 -1.65
C SER A 101 -2.60 7.53 -1.22
N ARG A 102 -2.42 8.66 -0.52
CA ARG A 102 -3.53 9.53 -0.12
C ARG A 102 -4.30 10.10 -1.32
N LEU A 103 -3.61 10.55 -2.37
CA LEU A 103 -4.25 11.03 -3.59
C LEU A 103 -5.08 9.94 -4.27
N ILE A 104 -4.59 8.70 -4.30
CA ILE A 104 -5.33 7.56 -4.86
C ILE A 104 -6.58 7.27 -4.02
N TYR A 105 -6.45 7.24 -2.68
CA TYR A 105 -7.60 7.07 -1.78
C TYR A 105 -8.66 8.16 -2.01
N ASP A 106 -8.25 9.42 -2.04
CA ASP A 106 -9.15 10.56 -2.24
C ASP A 106 -9.86 10.51 -3.60
N HIS A 107 -9.24 9.92 -4.64
CA HIS A 107 -9.84 9.80 -5.96
C HIS A 107 -10.84 8.64 -6.06
N PHE A 108 -10.54 7.49 -5.44
CA PHE A 108 -11.34 6.27 -5.63
C PHE A 108 -12.32 5.95 -4.49
N LEU A 109 -12.05 6.37 -3.25
CA LEU A 109 -12.80 5.95 -2.06
C LEU A 109 -13.29 7.09 -1.15
N LYS A 110 -12.90 8.35 -1.39
CA LYS A 110 -13.46 9.50 -0.68
C LYS A 110 -14.70 10.02 -1.39
#